data_AF-A0A2Z6R7S1-F1
#
_entry.id   AF-A0A2Z6R7S1-F1
#
_cell.length_a   1.000
_cell.length_b   1.000
_cell.length_c   1.000
_cell.angle_alpha   90.00
_cell.angle_beta   90.00
_cell.angle_gamma   90.00
#
_symmetry.space_group_name_H-M   'P 1'
#
loop_
_entity.id
_entity.type
_entity.pdbx_description
1 polymer ?
#
loop_
_entity_poly.entity_id
_entity_poly.type
_entity_poly.pdbx_seq_one_letter_code
_entity_poly.pdbx_strand_id
1 'polypeptide(L)' 'MSYIRLNCFLRSGTVNNIFDVEIDNNLSVGALKDQIRNVRQDLRQENFDLYEVNFFQPNFSIVSSVNSFAIR' A
#
# COMPACT_ATOMS: atom_id res chain seq x y z
N MET A 1 -20.72 6.07 5.28
CA MET A 1 -19.43 5.37 5.43
C MET A 1 -18.41 6.18 4.64
N SER A 2 -17.27 6.50 5.25
CA SER A 2 -16.22 7.30 4.60
C SER A 2 -15.15 6.32 4.15
N TYR A 3 -14.82 6.32 2.86
CA TYR A 3 -13.81 5.44 2.30
C TYR A 3 -12.52 6.22 2.04
N ILE A 4 -11.39 5.57 2.31
CA ILE A 4 -10.08 6.05 1.92
C ILE A 4 -9.50 5.12 0.87
N ARG A 5 -8.89 5.70 -0.16
CA ARG A 5 -8.12 5.00 -1.18
C ARG A 5 -6.63 5.20 -0.90
N LEU A 6 -5.92 4.10 -0.68
CA LEU A 6 -4.50 4.08 -0.39
C LEU A 6 -3.75 3.54 -1.60
N ASN A 7 -2.76 4.30 -2.08
CA ASN A 7 -1.84 3.83 -3.11
C ASN A 7 -0.65 3.13 -2.44
N CYS A 8 -0.66 1.81 -2.43
CA CYS A 8 0.31 0.98 -1.72
C CYS A 8 1.47 0.56 -2.62
N PHE A 9 2.66 0.41 -2.03
CA PHE A 9 3.85 -0.10 -2.72
C PHE A 9 4.51 -1.23 -1.92
N LEU A 10 4.78 -2.36 -2.58
CA LEU A 10 5.53 -3.48 -1.98
C LEU A 10 7.05 -3.25 -2.09
N ARG A 11 7.77 -3.26 -0.96
CA ARG A 11 9.20 -2.87 -0.87
C ARG A 11 10.21 -3.88 -1.47
N SER A 12 9.78 -5.02 -2.00
CA SER A 12 10.68 -6.11 -2.40
C SER A 12 10.56 -6.57 -3.87
N GLY A 13 9.59 -6.11 -4.65
CA GLY A 13 9.35 -6.66 -6.00
C GLY A 13 9.90 -5.82 -7.16
N THR A 14 9.78 -6.36 -8.38
CA THR A 14 9.97 -5.65 -9.65
C THR A 14 8.72 -4.82 -10.01
N VAL A 15 8.73 -4.15 -11.17
CA VAL A 15 7.88 -3.02 -11.65
C VAL A 15 6.35 -3.09 -11.39
N ASN A 16 5.77 -4.22 -10.94
CA ASN A 16 4.35 -4.40 -10.61
C ASN A 16 4.02 -4.31 -9.09
N ASN A 17 4.69 -3.43 -8.36
CA ASN A 17 4.55 -3.35 -6.89
C ASN A 17 3.55 -2.32 -6.38
N ILE A 18 2.96 -1.53 -7.27
CA ILE A 18 2.01 -0.48 -6.89
C ILE A 18 0.59 -1.01 -7.08
N PHE A 19 -0.27 -0.83 -6.08
CA PHE A 19 -1.66 -1.27 -6.12
C PHE A 19 -2.53 -0.40 -5.22
N ASP A 20 -3.79 -0.24 -5.59
CA ASP A 20 -4.77 0.50 -4.81
C ASP A 20 -5.45 -0.40 -3.79
N VAL A 21 -5.73 0.16 -2.61
CA VAL A 21 -6.60 -0.45 -1.60
C VAL A 21 -7.65 0.56 -1.19
N GLU A 22 -8.92 0.18 -1.30
CA GLU A 22 -10.04 0.95 -0.78
C GLU A 22 -10.55 0.32 0.52
N ILE A 23 -10.70 1.12 1.57
CA ILE A 23 -11.18 0.64 2.87
C ILE A 23 -12.03 1.71 3.57
N ASP A 24 -12.98 1.28 4.40
CA ASP A 24 -13.71 2.20 5.28
C ASP A 24 -12.73 2.77 6.33
N ASN A 25 -12.69 4.10 6.42
CA ASN A 25 -11.77 4.86 7.27
C ASN A 25 -11.97 4.61 8.78
N ASN A 26 -13.07 3.99 9.18
CA ASN A 26 -13.34 3.64 10.58
C ASN A 26 -12.83 2.23 10.95
N LEU A 27 -12.23 1.50 10.01
CA LEU A 27 -11.74 0.14 10.24
C LEU A 27 -10.30 0.12 10.78
N SER A 28 -9.93 -1.00 11.38
CA SER A 28 -8.63 -1.19 12.01
C SER A 28 -7.51 -1.46 10.99
N VAL A 29 -6.26 -1.31 11.43
CA VAL A 29 -5.07 -1.73 10.67
C VAL A 29 -5.10 -3.23 10.34
N GLY A 30 -5.70 -4.07 11.20
CA GLY A 30 -5.91 -5.49 10.91
C GLY A 30 -6.80 -5.70 9.68
N ALA A 31 -7.93 -4.98 9.62
CA ALA A 31 -8.81 -5.00 8.45
C ALA A 31 -8.13 -4.47 7.18
N LEU A 32 -7.23 -3.49 7.30
CA LEU A 32 -6.39 -3.04 6.19
C LEU A 32 -5.46 -4.15 5.69
N LYS A 33 -4.79 -4.87 6.59
CA LYS A 33 -3.95 -6.02 6.20
C LYS A 33 -4.78 -7.11 5.49
N ASP A 34 -6.00 -7.36 5.94
CA ASP A 34 -6.88 -8.32 5.28
C ASP A 34 -7.33 -7.84 3.89
N GLN A 35 -7.63 -6.55 3.73
CA GLN A 35 -7.95 -6.01 2.41
C GLN A 35 -6.76 -6.04 1.44
N ILE A 36 -5.55 -5.77 1.93
CA ILE A 36 -4.33 -5.93 1.12
C ILE A 36 -4.20 -7.37 0.61
N ARG A 37 -4.45 -8.38 1.45
CA ARG A 37 -4.43 -9.80 1.05
C ARG A 37 -5.55 -10.19 0.08
N ASN A 38 -6.65 -9.45 0.06
CA ASN A 38 -7.72 -9.64 -0.91
C ASN A 38 -7.32 -9.09 -2.29
N VAL A 39 -6.71 -7.90 -2.33
CA VAL A 39 -6.24 -7.25 -3.56
C VAL A 39 -4.98 -7.93 -4.12
N ARG A 40 -4.02 -8.26 -3.24
CA ARG A 40 -2.74 -8.90 -3.56
C ARG A 40 -2.70 -10.30 -2.99
N GLN A 41 -3.23 -11.25 -3.77
CA GLN A 41 -3.33 -12.65 -3.36
C GLN A 41 -1.96 -13.31 -3.15
N ASP A 42 -0.92 -12.80 -3.81
CA ASP A 42 0.47 -13.19 -3.61
C ASP A 42 0.96 -12.91 -2.18
N LEU A 43 0.39 -11.92 -1.49
CA LEU A 43 0.71 -11.58 -0.10
C LEU A 43 -0.11 -12.37 0.93
N ARG A 44 -0.99 -13.30 0.52
CA ARG A 44 -1.86 -14.04 1.45
C ARG A 44 -1.09 -14.92 2.44
N GLN A 45 0.04 -15.49 2.01
CA GLN A 45 0.85 -16.40 2.82
C GLN A 45 2.06 -15.70 3.47
N GLU A 46 2.32 -14.44 3.12
CA GLU A 46 3.48 -13.71 3.62
C GLU A 46 3.12 -12.79 4.80
N ASN A 47 4.04 -12.71 5.76
CA ASN A 47 3.98 -11.69 6.79
C ASN A 47 4.55 -10.39 6.23
N PHE A 48 3.73 -9.34 6.22
CA PHE A 48 4.17 -8.00 5.86
C PHE A 48 3.80 -6.98 6.94
N ASP A 49 4.66 -5.97 7.03
CA ASP A 49 4.46 -4.81 7.87
C ASP A 49 4.06 -3.59 7.03
N LEU A 50 3.28 -2.72 7.65
CA LEU A 50 2.82 -1.48 7.05
C LEU A 50 3.67 -0.34 7.57
N TYR A 51 4.17 0.48 6.64
CA TYR A 51 4.92 1.67 6.95
C TYR A 51 4.21 2.88 6.34
N GLU A 52 3.94 3.88 7.17
CA GLU A 52 3.57 5.21 6.70
C GLU A 52 4.78 5.84 5.98
N VAL A 53 4.52 6.65 4.94
CA VAL A 53 5.44 7.06 3.85
C VAL A 53 6.75 7.77 4.28
N ASN A 54 7.06 7.88 5.57
CA ASN A 54 8.35 8.35 6.08
C ASN A 54 9.48 7.30 6.00
N PHE A 55 9.51 6.44 4.97
CA PHE A 55 10.57 5.44 4.81
C PHE A 55 11.63 5.89 3.79
N PHE A 56 12.90 5.70 4.15
CA PHE A 56 14.01 5.94 3.22
C PHE A 56 13.98 4.89 2.09
N GLN A 57 13.83 5.37 0.84
CA GLN A 57 14.01 4.57 -0.37
C GLN A 57 15.12 5.18 -1.24
N PRO A 58 16.20 4.44 -1.50
CA PRO A 58 17.30 4.96 -2.32
C PRO A 58 16.91 5.10 -3.81
N ASN A 59 15.82 4.47 -4.25
CA ASN A 59 15.32 4.60 -5.62
C ASN A 59 14.31 5.75 -5.74
N PHE A 60 14.79 6.88 -6.27
CA PHE A 60 14.00 8.11 -6.45
C PHE A 60 12.75 7.93 -7.34
N SER A 61 12.80 7.04 -8.34
CA SER A 61 11.65 6.78 -9.23
C SER A 61 10.46 6.15 -8.50
N ILE A 62 10.73 5.32 -7.48
CA ILE A 62 9.69 4.72 -6.63
C ILE A 62 9.06 5.78 -5.72
N VAL A 63 9.89 6.62 -5.09
CA VAL A 63 9.43 7.71 -4.21
C VAL A 63 8.54 8.69 -4.99
N SER A 64 8.96 9.10 -6.19
CA SER A 64 8.20 10.02 -7.02
C SER A 64 6.85 9.43 -7.47
N SER A 65 6.81 8.15 -7.84
CA SER A 65 5.58 7.47 -8.26
C SER A 65 4.54 7.41 -7.14
N VAL A 66 4.95 6.99 -5.93
CA VAL A 66 4.06 6.91 -4.76
C VAL A 66 3.53 8.29 -4.37
N ASN A 67 4.41 9.30 -4.30
CA ASN A 67 4.03 10.65 -3.89
C ASN A 67 3.21 11.41 -4.94
N SER A 68 3.37 11.13 -6.23
CA SER A 68 2.58 11.77 -7.29
C SER A 68 1.10 11.40 -7.25
N PHE A 69 0.77 10.23 -6.69
CA PHE A 69 -0.60 9.77 -6.47
C PHE A 69 -1.26 10.42 -5.24
N ALA A 70 -0.49 11.00 -4.33
CA ALA A 70 -0.99 11.72 -3.16
C ALA A 70 -1.45 13.17 -3.47
N ILE A 71 -1.27 13.64 -4.71
CA ILE A 71 -1.56 15.03 -5.14
C ILE A 71 -2.84 15.10 -6.01
N ARG A 72 -3.79 14.18 -5.87
CA ARG A 72 -5.11 14.28 -6.53
C ARG A 72 -6.25 14.37 -5.54
#